data_AF-A0A9X6NJ09-F1
#
_entry.id   AF-A0A9X6NJ09-F1
#
_cell.length_a   1.000
_cell.length_b   1.000
_cell.length_c   1.000
_cell.angle_alpha   90.00
_cell.angle_beta   90.00
_cell.angle_gamma   90.00
#
_symmetry.space_group_name_H-M   'P 1'
#
loop_
_entity.id
_entity.type
_entity.pdbx_description
1 polymer ?
#
loop_
_entity_poly.entity_id
_entity_poly.type
_entity_poly.pdbx_seq_one_letter_code
_entity_poly.pdbx_strand_id
1 'polypeptide(L)'
;MKASGRRYFLTAFVLLAVTDLTYGTWRYYNTYLSYGSGDTMIQTFHAQGGTNVPHKKWNVECLDGEAIVGISDWWDDFERLEQVWCKFMFPNKPSSNGMYPYYSGCHVRNITDTPICYNAQDHVRTVNTFVTGFWNASWFWFMFRTPGIDDLLPYKCCKTPPGYYIDYMSCYYVPTHDVFFEYYDNTFNFVVYCSNGYVMTGLGRKVNQYSREGQIDWIQCCRVGLGKPFSVQPPVIYSKSGAAAYYAPGSTSGLSIPAAYQAQYRSDLGEDASNVDDHQNILQRNYTTTVDLKKRRSRPKHPLEEKTKEARPELHHLLARDQRTPRPGSKDYAAIEKAYNDASDAEEVRMRFRPTRREA
;
A
#
# COMPACT_ATOMS: atom_id res chain seq x y z
N MET A 1 -24.59 -7.39 -61.96
CA MET A 1 -23.64 -7.95 -60.97
C MET A 1 -23.07 -6.96 -59.95
N LYS A 2 -22.98 -5.64 -60.19
CA LYS A 2 -22.40 -4.68 -59.21
C LYS A 2 -23.22 -4.39 -57.94
N ALA A 3 -24.54 -4.60 -57.95
CA ALA A 3 -25.41 -4.30 -56.80
C ALA A 3 -25.27 -5.29 -55.62
N SER A 4 -24.76 -6.50 -55.86
CA SER A 4 -24.64 -7.54 -54.83
C SER A 4 -23.47 -7.29 -53.88
N GLY A 5 -22.31 -6.86 -54.40
CA GLY A 5 -21.11 -6.61 -53.59
C GLY A 5 -21.25 -5.52 -52.54
N ARG A 6 -22.07 -4.49 -52.82
CA ARG A 6 -22.30 -3.39 -51.86
C ARG A 6 -23.10 -3.82 -50.64
N ARG A 7 -24.00 -4.81 -50.79
CA ARG A 7 -24.77 -5.36 -49.67
C ARG A 7 -23.88 -6.18 -48.74
N TYR A 8 -23.03 -7.04 -49.28
CA TYR A 8 -22.10 -7.85 -48.48
C TYR A 8 -21.08 -7.02 -47.71
N PHE A 9 -20.57 -5.94 -48.31
CA PHE A 9 -19.63 -5.05 -47.62
C PHE A 9 -20.30 -4.32 -46.45
N LEU A 10 -21.52 -3.81 -46.64
CA LEU A 10 -22.27 -3.15 -45.57
C LEU A 10 -22.60 -4.12 -44.44
N THR A 11 -23.04 -5.34 -44.74
CA THR A 11 -23.33 -6.35 -43.71
C THR A 11 -22.07 -6.75 -42.93
N ALA A 12 -20.93 -6.92 -43.61
CA ALA A 12 -19.66 -7.24 -42.94
C ALA A 12 -19.21 -6.10 -42.01
N PHE A 13 -19.31 -4.85 -42.46
CA PHE A 13 -18.97 -3.68 -41.65
C PHE A 13 -19.86 -3.54 -40.41
N VAL A 14 -21.18 -3.72 -40.57
CA VAL A 14 -22.13 -3.68 -39.44
C VAL A 14 -21.85 -4.81 -38.46
N LEU A 15 -21.57 -6.02 -38.94
CA LEU A 15 -21.22 -7.15 -38.07
C LEU A 15 -19.93 -6.88 -37.28
N LEU A 16 -18.88 -6.38 -37.93
CA LEU A 16 -17.63 -6.00 -37.25
C LEU A 16 -17.84 -4.93 -36.18
N ALA A 17 -18.60 -3.88 -36.50
CA ALA A 17 -18.90 -2.82 -35.53
C ALA A 17 -19.70 -3.35 -34.33
N VAL A 18 -20.67 -4.25 -34.56
CA VAL A 18 -21.47 -4.85 -33.49
C VAL A 18 -20.62 -5.82 -32.65
N THR A 19 -19.73 -6.61 -33.25
CA THR A 19 -18.83 -7.50 -32.50
C THR A 19 -17.84 -6.72 -31.66
N ASP A 20 -17.28 -5.62 -32.18
CA ASP A 20 -16.33 -4.78 -31.44
C ASP A 20 -17.02 -4.07 -30.27
N LEU A 21 -18.23 -3.55 -30.49
CA LEU A 21 -19.04 -2.94 -29.43
C LEU A 21 -19.38 -3.97 -28.35
N THR A 22 -19.84 -5.16 -28.74
CA THR A 22 -20.22 -6.23 -27.81
C THR A 22 -19.01 -6.70 -27.00
N TYR A 23 -17.85 -6.89 -27.65
CA TYR A 23 -16.63 -7.32 -26.99
C TYR A 23 -16.09 -6.24 -26.04
N GLY A 24 -16.12 -4.96 -26.45
CA GLY A 24 -15.74 -3.83 -25.58
C GLY A 24 -16.63 -3.71 -24.35
N THR A 25 -17.94 -3.82 -24.53
CA THR A 25 -18.92 -3.80 -23.44
C THR A 25 -18.74 -5.00 -22.50
N TRP A 26 -18.61 -6.21 -23.06
CA TRP A 26 -18.38 -7.42 -22.27
C TRP A 26 -17.09 -7.31 -21.44
N ARG A 27 -16.00 -6.82 -22.05
CA ARG A 27 -14.73 -6.61 -21.37
C ARG A 27 -14.85 -5.61 -20.22
N TYR A 28 -15.51 -4.47 -20.45
CA TYR A 28 -15.69 -3.45 -19.42
C TYR A 28 -16.46 -4.00 -18.20
N TYR A 29 -17.55 -4.72 -18.44
CA TYR A 29 -18.33 -5.32 -17.35
C TYR A 29 -17.63 -6.49 -16.68
N ASN A 30 -16.72 -7.18 -17.37
CA ASN A 30 -15.94 -8.27 -16.77
C ASN A 30 -14.76 -7.74 -15.92
N THR A 31 -14.32 -6.50 -16.16
CA THR A 31 -13.30 -5.84 -15.32
C THR A 31 -13.81 -5.57 -13.91
N TYR A 32 -15.08 -5.21 -13.73
CA TYR A 32 -15.68 -4.89 -12.44
C TYR A 32 -16.78 -5.90 -12.11
N LEU A 33 -16.49 -6.81 -11.19
CA LEU A 33 -17.46 -7.77 -10.70
C LEU A 33 -17.97 -7.30 -9.33
N SER A 34 -19.13 -6.64 -9.32
CA SER A 34 -19.79 -6.20 -8.09
C SER A 34 -20.78 -7.26 -7.59
N TYR A 35 -20.71 -7.57 -6.30
CA TYR A 35 -21.58 -8.49 -5.60
C TYR A 35 -22.65 -7.73 -4.81
N GLY A 36 -23.81 -8.36 -4.61
CA GLY A 36 -24.90 -7.80 -3.80
C GLY A 36 -24.55 -7.55 -2.32
N SER A 37 -23.41 -8.05 -1.85
CA SER A 37 -22.84 -7.78 -0.52
C SER A 37 -22.19 -6.40 -0.40
N GLY A 38 -22.05 -5.65 -1.50
CA GLY A 38 -21.31 -4.39 -1.54
C GLY A 38 -19.79 -4.56 -1.68
N ASP A 39 -19.36 -5.77 -2.09
CA ASP A 39 -17.98 -6.05 -2.47
C ASP A 39 -17.85 -5.91 -3.99
N THR A 40 -16.77 -5.30 -4.46
CA THR A 40 -16.45 -5.14 -5.87
C THR A 40 -15.06 -5.72 -6.14
N MET A 41 -14.96 -6.73 -6.99
CA MET A 41 -13.68 -7.26 -7.45
C MET A 41 -13.30 -6.59 -8.77
N ILE A 42 -12.10 -6.04 -8.83
CA ILE A 42 -11.54 -5.43 -10.03
C ILE A 42 -10.49 -6.38 -10.59
N GLN A 43 -10.73 -6.94 -11.79
CA GLN A 43 -9.69 -7.68 -12.52
C GLN A 43 -8.71 -6.69 -13.13
N THR A 44 -7.41 -6.89 -12.88
CA THR A 44 -6.37 -6.00 -13.38
C THR A 44 -5.92 -6.36 -14.80
N PHE A 45 -6.20 -7.59 -15.23
CA PHE A 45 -5.94 -8.03 -16.60
C PHE A 45 -6.62 -7.05 -17.55
N HIS A 46 -5.82 -6.46 -18.45
CA HIS A 46 -6.27 -5.45 -19.40
C HIS A 46 -6.66 -4.08 -18.83
N ALA A 47 -6.50 -3.85 -17.53
CA ALA A 47 -6.81 -2.59 -16.85
C ALA A 47 -5.58 -1.69 -16.67
N GLN A 48 -4.67 -1.67 -17.64
CA GLN A 48 -3.45 -0.87 -17.62
C GLN A 48 -3.61 0.54 -18.22
N GLY A 49 -2.63 1.40 -17.95
CA GLY A 49 -2.47 2.71 -18.56
C GLY A 49 -3.33 3.79 -17.93
N GLY A 50 -3.58 4.86 -18.71
CA GLY A 50 -4.22 6.07 -18.21
C GLY A 50 -3.24 6.97 -17.45
N THR A 51 -3.78 8.02 -16.84
CA THR A 51 -3.00 9.00 -16.08
C THR A 51 -2.66 8.46 -14.69
N ASN A 52 -1.43 8.64 -14.25
CA ASN A 52 -0.97 8.33 -12.89
C ASN A 52 -1.16 9.51 -11.92
N VAL A 53 -1.95 10.52 -12.30
CA VAL A 53 -2.16 11.72 -11.49
C VAL A 53 -3.23 11.42 -10.41
N PRO A 54 -3.04 11.83 -9.14
CA PRO A 54 -3.91 11.43 -8.04
C PRO A 54 -5.36 11.94 -8.16
N HIS A 55 -5.57 13.08 -8.82
CA HIS A 55 -6.89 13.72 -8.97
C HIS A 55 -7.64 13.28 -10.23
N LYS A 56 -7.21 12.18 -10.87
CA LYS A 56 -7.89 11.59 -12.02
C LYS A 56 -8.18 10.11 -11.76
N LYS A 57 -9.33 9.62 -12.26
CA LYS A 57 -9.75 8.23 -12.10
C LYS A 57 -8.73 7.29 -12.75
N TRP A 58 -8.34 6.24 -12.03
CA TRP A 58 -7.52 5.15 -12.54
C TRP A 58 -8.40 3.97 -12.97
N ASN A 59 -7.86 3.13 -13.84
CA ASN A 59 -8.56 1.94 -14.34
C ASN A 59 -8.80 0.92 -13.21
N VAL A 60 -7.85 0.79 -12.29
CA VAL A 60 -7.99 -0.04 -11.09
C VAL A 60 -8.13 0.90 -9.88
N GLU A 61 -9.35 1.33 -9.62
CA GLU A 61 -9.69 2.19 -8.47
C GLU A 61 -11.09 1.83 -7.98
N CYS A 62 -11.24 1.70 -6.66
CA CYS A 62 -12.53 1.45 -6.03
C CYS A 62 -13.52 2.60 -6.26
N LEU A 63 -14.80 2.28 -6.20
CA LEU A 63 -15.86 3.24 -6.44
C LEU A 63 -16.11 4.16 -5.22
N ASP A 64 -17.06 5.07 -5.37
CA ASP A 64 -17.41 6.01 -4.32
C ASP A 64 -17.89 5.30 -3.04
N GLY A 65 -17.24 5.60 -1.91
CA GLY A 65 -17.54 4.95 -0.62
C GLY A 65 -16.90 3.58 -0.44
N GLU A 66 -16.18 3.08 -1.44
CA GLU A 66 -15.41 1.83 -1.37
C GLU A 66 -13.93 2.06 -1.05
N ALA A 67 -13.31 1.09 -0.37
CA ALA A 67 -11.88 1.05 -0.13
C ALA A 67 -11.30 -0.29 -0.56
N ILE A 68 -10.02 -0.31 -0.91
CA ILE A 68 -9.32 -1.57 -1.13
C ILE A 68 -9.18 -2.28 0.22
N VAL A 69 -9.63 -3.53 0.27
CA VAL A 69 -9.54 -4.39 1.44
C VAL A 69 -8.72 -5.64 1.17
N GLY A 70 -8.35 -5.92 -0.08
CA GLY A 70 -7.53 -7.08 -0.38
C GLY A 70 -7.04 -7.12 -1.81
N ILE A 71 -6.16 -8.09 -2.04
CA ILE A 71 -5.57 -8.42 -3.33
C ILE A 71 -5.65 -9.92 -3.53
N SER A 72 -5.67 -10.35 -4.79
CA SER A 72 -5.66 -11.77 -5.12
C SER A 72 -4.84 -12.04 -6.37
N ASP A 73 -4.27 -13.24 -6.38
CA ASP A 73 -3.51 -13.82 -7.47
C ASP A 73 -3.98 -15.28 -7.69
N TRP A 74 -4.01 -15.75 -8.93
CA TRP A 74 -4.56 -17.07 -9.27
C TRP A 74 -3.54 -18.20 -9.02
N TRP A 75 -2.29 -18.02 -9.45
CA TRP A 75 -1.32 -19.11 -9.63
C TRP A 75 0.15 -18.68 -9.71
N ASP A 76 0.42 -17.37 -9.73
CA ASP A 76 1.76 -16.84 -9.95
C ASP A 76 2.37 -16.34 -8.62
N ASP A 77 2.01 -16.88 -7.45
CA ASP A 77 2.64 -16.59 -6.15
C ASP A 77 2.82 -15.07 -5.84
N PHE A 78 1.82 -14.25 -6.20
CA PHE A 78 1.87 -12.78 -6.11
C PHE A 78 3.04 -12.11 -6.87
N GLU A 79 3.57 -12.77 -7.89
CA GLU A 79 4.35 -12.17 -8.97
C GLU A 79 3.50 -11.22 -9.81
N ARG A 80 2.18 -11.34 -9.72
CA ARG A 80 1.21 -10.48 -10.37
C ARG A 80 0.18 -9.99 -9.37
N LEU A 81 -0.33 -8.79 -9.63
CA LEU A 81 -1.56 -8.32 -9.01
C LEU A 81 -2.68 -8.58 -10.01
N GLU A 82 -3.43 -9.67 -9.89
CA GLU A 82 -4.46 -10.06 -10.87
C GLU A 82 -5.86 -9.54 -10.51
N GLN A 83 -6.14 -9.42 -9.22
CA GLN A 83 -7.42 -8.88 -8.74
C GLN A 83 -7.23 -7.99 -7.52
N VAL A 84 -8.07 -6.97 -7.44
CA VAL A 84 -8.17 -6.05 -6.31
C VAL A 84 -9.56 -6.14 -5.74
N TRP A 85 -9.66 -6.30 -4.43
CA TRP A 85 -10.92 -6.39 -3.72
C TRP A 85 -11.26 -5.05 -3.08
N CYS A 86 -12.35 -4.47 -3.55
CA CYS A 86 -12.96 -3.27 -3.02
C CYS A 86 -14.17 -3.64 -2.16
N LYS A 87 -14.38 -2.89 -1.08
CA LYS A 87 -15.55 -3.05 -0.21
C LYS A 87 -16.12 -1.70 0.16
N PHE A 88 -17.44 -1.61 0.28
CA PHE A 88 -18.09 -0.41 0.78
C PHE A 88 -17.81 -0.20 2.28
N MET A 89 -16.97 0.79 2.60
CA MET A 89 -16.44 1.02 3.96
C MET A 89 -16.96 2.30 4.62
N PHE A 90 -17.58 3.19 3.85
CA PHE A 90 -17.98 4.52 4.33
C PHE A 90 -19.48 4.77 4.15
N PRO A 91 -20.36 4.10 4.92
CA PRO A 91 -21.82 4.23 4.77
C PRO A 91 -22.39 5.62 5.02
N ASN A 92 -21.73 6.44 5.83
CA ASN A 92 -22.17 7.82 6.13
C ASN A 92 -21.48 8.86 5.24
N LYS A 93 -20.67 8.42 4.27
CA LYS A 93 -20.10 9.34 3.29
C LYS A 93 -21.22 9.91 2.43
N PRO A 94 -21.29 11.24 2.22
CA PRO A 94 -22.22 11.81 1.25
C PRO A 94 -21.87 11.32 -0.16
N SER A 95 -22.91 11.01 -0.95
CA SER A 95 -22.72 10.61 -2.35
C SER A 95 -21.98 11.69 -3.11
N SER A 96 -20.98 11.29 -3.91
CA SER A 96 -20.30 12.21 -4.82
C SER A 96 -21.14 12.54 -6.06
N ASN A 97 -22.33 11.93 -6.22
CA ASN A 97 -23.17 12.02 -7.43
C ASN A 97 -22.39 11.67 -8.71
N GLY A 98 -21.44 10.73 -8.61
CA GLY A 98 -20.58 10.34 -9.73
C GLY A 98 -19.48 11.35 -10.07
N MET A 99 -19.35 12.45 -9.32
CA MET A 99 -18.25 13.40 -9.50
C MET A 99 -16.95 12.84 -8.94
N TYR A 100 -15.88 13.00 -9.73
CA TYR A 100 -14.52 12.59 -9.38
C TYR A 100 -13.70 13.84 -8.97
N PRO A 101 -12.78 13.76 -7.97
CA PRO A 101 -12.41 12.59 -7.17
C PRO A 101 -13.48 12.20 -6.14
N TYR A 102 -13.60 10.90 -5.88
CA TYR A 102 -14.55 10.36 -4.89
C TYR A 102 -14.18 10.75 -3.45
N TYR A 103 -12.90 10.95 -3.19
CA TYR A 103 -12.33 11.31 -1.89
C TYR A 103 -11.59 12.64 -1.96
N SER A 104 -11.54 13.35 -0.84
CA SER A 104 -10.75 14.58 -0.73
C SER A 104 -9.27 14.22 -0.53
N GLY A 105 -8.37 15.01 -1.12
CA GLY A 105 -6.93 14.90 -0.87
C GLY A 105 -6.35 13.52 -1.15
N CYS A 106 -6.08 13.22 -2.42
CA CYS A 106 -5.36 12.02 -2.81
C CYS A 106 -3.90 12.32 -3.14
N HIS A 107 -3.02 11.37 -2.86
CA HIS A 107 -1.61 11.37 -3.26
C HIS A 107 -1.22 10.00 -3.80
N VAL A 108 -0.10 9.96 -4.51
CA VAL A 108 0.43 8.73 -5.09
C VAL A 108 1.67 8.31 -4.30
N ARG A 109 1.81 7.00 -4.13
CA ARG A 109 2.97 6.35 -3.50
C ARG A 109 3.53 5.30 -4.45
N ASN A 110 4.81 5.05 -4.33
CA ASN A 110 5.46 3.92 -4.97
C ASN A 110 5.57 2.78 -3.95
N ILE A 111 5.18 1.56 -4.33
CA ILE A 111 5.26 0.36 -3.49
C ILE A 111 6.70 0.12 -3.02
N THR A 112 7.68 0.38 -3.88
CA THR A 112 9.09 0.07 -3.60
C THR A 112 9.68 0.96 -2.52
N ASP A 113 9.45 2.28 -2.61
CA ASP A 113 10.11 3.26 -1.73
C ASP A 113 9.24 3.65 -0.52
N THR A 114 7.92 3.63 -0.71
CA THR A 114 6.96 4.17 0.24
C THR A 114 5.79 3.20 0.38
N PRO A 115 5.99 2.05 1.06
CA PRO A 115 5.01 0.97 1.09
C PRO A 115 3.74 1.30 1.90
N ILE A 116 3.73 2.41 2.64
CA ILE A 116 2.61 2.81 3.50
C ILE A 116 2.10 4.19 3.07
N CYS A 117 0.78 4.38 3.04
CA CYS A 117 0.14 5.63 2.65
C CYS A 117 0.52 6.81 3.56
N TYR A 118 0.57 6.55 4.87
CA TYR A 118 0.94 7.51 5.91
C TYR A 118 2.44 7.83 5.91
N ASN A 119 2.78 9.12 5.97
CA ASN A 119 4.15 9.60 6.17
C ASN A 119 4.19 10.63 7.29
N ALA A 120 4.98 10.37 8.32
CA ALA A 120 5.14 11.26 9.46
C ALA A 120 5.66 12.65 9.08
N GLN A 121 6.50 12.76 8.04
CA GLN A 121 7.05 14.04 7.57
C GLN A 121 5.98 14.93 6.89
N ASP A 122 4.93 14.31 6.35
CA ASP A 122 3.80 15.00 5.70
C ASP A 122 2.48 14.55 6.35
N HIS A 123 2.44 14.67 7.68
CA HIS A 123 1.30 14.22 8.48
C HIS A 123 -0.01 14.85 8.02
N VAL A 124 -0.01 16.17 7.77
CA VAL A 124 -1.22 16.92 7.40
C VAL A 124 -1.85 16.39 6.12
N ARG A 125 -1.04 15.99 5.13
CA ARG A 125 -1.55 15.44 3.86
C ARG A 125 -1.89 13.96 3.95
N THR A 126 -1.16 13.19 4.76
CA THR A 126 -1.17 11.73 4.69
C THR A 126 -1.88 11.04 5.84
N VAL A 127 -2.26 11.77 6.89
CA VAL A 127 -3.09 11.24 7.98
C VAL A 127 -4.45 10.80 7.46
N ASN A 128 -4.94 9.68 7.99
CA ASN A 128 -6.19 9.06 7.61
C ASN A 128 -6.28 8.75 6.12
N THR A 129 -5.17 8.34 5.51
CA THR A 129 -5.15 7.91 4.11
C THR A 129 -5.09 6.41 3.99
N PHE A 130 -5.79 5.88 2.98
CA PHE A 130 -5.91 4.46 2.68
C PHE A 130 -5.84 4.24 1.17
N VAL A 131 -5.57 3.01 0.76
CA VAL A 131 -5.36 2.62 -0.63
C VAL A 131 -6.72 2.56 -1.35
N THR A 132 -6.85 3.31 -2.45
CA THR A 132 -8.08 3.36 -3.26
C THR A 132 -7.89 2.82 -4.66
N GLY A 133 -6.66 2.80 -5.18
CA GLY A 133 -6.40 2.27 -6.50
C GLY A 133 -4.94 1.91 -6.72
N PHE A 134 -4.71 1.18 -7.79
CA PHE A 134 -3.39 0.87 -8.31
C PHE A 134 -3.28 1.33 -9.75
N TRP A 135 -2.05 1.56 -10.20
CA TRP A 135 -1.78 1.89 -11.59
C TRP A 135 -0.58 1.10 -12.09
N ASN A 136 -0.65 0.71 -13.36
CA ASN A 136 0.45 0.09 -14.06
C ASN A 136 0.40 0.51 -15.53
N ALA A 137 1.56 0.76 -16.14
CA ALA A 137 1.65 1.05 -17.57
C ALA A 137 1.52 -0.20 -18.45
N SER A 138 1.82 -1.38 -17.91
CA SER A 138 2.00 -2.60 -18.70
C SER A 138 0.74 -3.47 -18.71
N TRP A 139 0.57 -4.18 -19.82
CA TRP A 139 -0.56 -5.09 -20.05
C TRP A 139 -0.74 -6.14 -18.96
N PHE A 140 0.38 -6.64 -18.47
CA PHE A 140 0.45 -7.60 -17.38
C PHE A 140 0.96 -6.89 -16.13
N TRP A 141 0.28 -7.13 -15.02
CA TRP A 141 0.55 -6.51 -13.73
C TRP A 141 1.69 -7.18 -12.98
N PHE A 142 2.80 -7.40 -13.68
CA PHE A 142 4.00 -8.02 -13.14
C PHE A 142 4.66 -7.17 -12.06
N MET A 143 4.94 -7.81 -10.93
CA MET A 143 5.64 -7.29 -9.75
C MET A 143 7.15 -7.56 -9.81
N PHE A 144 7.59 -8.57 -10.57
CA PHE A 144 8.98 -9.06 -10.56
C PHE A 144 9.98 -8.26 -11.41
N ARG A 145 9.65 -7.04 -11.84
CA ARG A 145 10.57 -6.29 -12.71
C ARG A 145 11.91 -6.10 -11.99
N THR A 146 12.93 -6.65 -12.64
CA THR A 146 14.34 -6.82 -12.26
C THR A 146 14.98 -5.56 -11.66
N PRO A 147 16.07 -5.71 -10.90
CA PRO A 147 16.34 -4.92 -9.69
C PRO A 147 16.57 -3.43 -9.99
N GLY A 148 15.75 -2.58 -9.37
CA GLY A 148 15.80 -1.13 -9.43
C GLY A 148 14.60 -0.50 -8.71
N ILE A 149 14.61 0.82 -8.54
CA ILE A 149 13.41 1.55 -8.11
C ILE A 149 12.40 1.42 -9.25
N ASP A 150 11.38 0.60 -9.03
CA ASP A 150 10.31 0.40 -9.99
C ASP A 150 9.27 1.51 -9.81
N ASP A 151 9.42 2.61 -10.54
CA ASP A 151 8.43 3.71 -10.60
C ASP A 151 7.14 3.32 -11.36
N LEU A 152 7.02 2.07 -11.82
CA LEU A 152 5.94 1.62 -12.69
C LEU A 152 4.75 1.03 -11.93
N LEU A 153 4.84 0.90 -10.60
CA LEU A 153 3.75 0.38 -9.76
C LEU A 153 3.29 1.38 -8.67
N PRO A 154 2.93 2.62 -9.05
CA PRO A 154 2.30 3.53 -8.13
C PRO A 154 0.93 3.04 -7.67
N TYR A 155 0.62 3.31 -6.41
CA TYR A 155 -0.70 3.12 -5.84
C TYR A 155 -1.22 4.43 -5.27
N LYS A 156 -2.53 4.59 -5.33
CA LYS A 156 -3.23 5.81 -4.93
C LYS A 156 -3.70 5.69 -3.49
N CYS A 157 -3.36 6.69 -2.71
CA CYS A 157 -3.81 6.86 -1.34
C CYS A 157 -4.73 8.08 -1.27
N CYS A 158 -5.92 7.94 -0.67
CA CYS A 158 -6.85 9.05 -0.49
C CYS A 158 -7.26 9.20 0.97
N LYS A 159 -7.64 10.41 1.39
CA LYS A 159 -8.14 10.62 2.75
C LYS A 159 -9.51 9.99 2.95
N THR A 160 -9.74 9.53 4.17
CA THR A 160 -11.07 9.14 4.63
C THR A 160 -12.05 10.32 4.52
N PRO A 161 -13.34 10.05 4.30
CA PRO A 161 -14.36 11.07 4.33
C PRO A 161 -14.43 11.78 5.70
N PRO A 162 -14.98 13.00 5.77
CA PRO A 162 -15.16 13.71 7.03
C PRO A 162 -15.89 12.85 8.08
N GLY A 163 -15.37 12.86 9.31
CA GLY A 163 -15.88 12.06 10.42
C GLY A 163 -15.30 10.65 10.52
N TYR A 164 -14.61 10.15 9.48
CA TYR A 164 -13.91 8.87 9.53
C TYR A 164 -12.42 9.07 9.83
N TYR A 165 -11.81 8.09 10.51
CA TYR A 165 -10.38 8.05 10.78
C TYR A 165 -9.82 6.65 10.56
N ILE A 166 -8.50 6.60 10.34
CA ILE A 166 -7.73 5.35 10.33
C ILE A 166 -7.12 5.17 11.72
N ASP A 167 -7.44 4.06 12.39
CA ASP A 167 -6.81 3.71 13.66
C ASP A 167 -5.46 3.06 13.41
N TYR A 168 -4.41 3.88 13.44
CA TYR A 168 -3.04 3.41 13.24
C TYR A 168 -2.54 2.48 14.36
N MET A 169 -3.21 2.43 15.51
CA MET A 169 -2.89 1.52 16.62
C MET A 169 -3.48 0.12 16.42
N SER A 170 -4.56 0.00 15.63
CA SER A 170 -5.17 -1.27 15.27
C SER A 170 -4.56 -1.90 14.01
N CYS A 171 -3.51 -1.34 13.43
CA CYS A 171 -2.96 -1.89 12.19
C CYS A 171 -2.32 -3.25 12.42
N TYR A 172 -2.49 -4.15 11.45
CA TYR A 172 -1.76 -5.40 11.36
C TYR A 172 -1.34 -5.65 9.91
N TYR A 173 -0.40 -6.56 9.74
CA TYR A 173 0.11 -6.97 8.44
C TYR A 173 -0.46 -8.34 8.09
N VAL A 174 -0.91 -8.50 6.86
CA VAL A 174 -1.30 -9.80 6.31
C VAL A 174 -0.22 -10.18 5.30
N PRO A 175 0.67 -11.12 5.62
CA PRO A 175 1.66 -11.61 4.67
C PRO A 175 0.96 -12.42 3.56
N THR A 176 1.59 -12.53 2.41
CA THR A 176 1.14 -13.34 1.26
C THR A 176 1.66 -14.78 1.33
N HIS A 177 2.73 -14.97 2.10
CA HIS A 177 3.41 -16.24 2.30
C HIS A 177 3.75 -16.45 3.78
N ASP A 178 4.17 -17.66 4.12
CA ASP A 178 4.66 -17.99 5.45
C ASP A 178 6.15 -17.64 5.64
N VAL A 179 6.74 -18.04 6.77
CA VAL A 179 8.16 -17.77 7.08
C VAL A 179 9.12 -18.38 6.06
N PHE A 180 8.66 -19.40 5.33
CA PHE A 180 9.44 -20.18 4.41
C PHE A 180 9.23 -19.82 2.94
N PHE A 181 8.49 -18.73 2.68
CA PHE A 181 8.05 -18.33 1.34
C PHE A 181 7.14 -19.38 0.66
N GLU A 182 6.47 -20.21 1.45
CA GLU A 182 5.33 -20.98 0.95
C GLU A 182 4.13 -20.02 0.94
N TYR A 183 3.61 -19.74 -0.25
CA TYR A 183 2.40 -18.94 -0.42
C TYR A 183 1.21 -19.67 0.20
N TYR A 184 0.20 -18.95 0.68
CA TYR A 184 -0.93 -19.62 1.36
C TYR A 184 -1.71 -20.51 0.38
N ASP A 185 -1.35 -21.80 0.34
CA ASP A 185 -1.79 -22.81 -0.61
C ASP A 185 -3.33 -22.94 -0.70
N ASN A 186 -3.92 -22.15 -1.58
CA ASN A 186 -5.19 -22.48 -2.16
C ASN A 186 -4.95 -22.81 -3.63
N THR A 187 -5.17 -24.06 -3.99
CA THR A 187 -4.95 -24.66 -5.32
C THR A 187 -5.47 -23.83 -6.51
N PHE A 188 -6.36 -22.86 -6.28
CA PHE A 188 -6.96 -22.06 -7.34
C PHE A 188 -7.04 -20.55 -7.06
N ASN A 189 -6.76 -20.03 -5.85
CA ASN A 189 -6.91 -18.59 -5.55
C ASN A 189 -6.19 -18.17 -4.28
N PHE A 190 -5.09 -17.44 -4.41
CA PHE A 190 -4.41 -16.81 -3.28
C PHE A 190 -5.08 -15.47 -2.95
N VAL A 191 -5.92 -15.45 -1.91
CA VAL A 191 -6.61 -14.23 -1.49
C VAL A 191 -6.01 -13.71 -0.18
N VAL A 192 -5.50 -12.49 -0.23
CA VAL A 192 -4.99 -11.77 0.93
C VAL A 192 -5.88 -10.57 1.17
N TYR A 193 -6.63 -10.61 2.26
CA TYR A 193 -7.67 -9.62 2.55
C TYR A 193 -7.69 -9.21 4.02
N CYS A 194 -8.07 -7.97 4.26
CA CYS A 194 -8.28 -7.39 5.57
C CYS A 194 -9.59 -7.90 6.19
N SER A 195 -9.57 -8.10 7.50
CA SER A 195 -10.75 -8.38 8.33
C SER A 195 -11.83 -7.29 8.19
N ASN A 196 -13.07 -7.64 8.53
CA ASN A 196 -14.19 -6.71 8.45
C ASN A 196 -13.95 -5.44 9.28
N GLY A 197 -14.24 -4.27 8.71
CA GLY A 197 -13.98 -2.97 9.34
C GLY A 197 -12.54 -2.44 9.17
N TYR A 198 -11.70 -3.12 8.39
CA TYR A 198 -10.33 -2.72 8.11
C TYR A 198 -10.14 -2.44 6.62
N VAL A 199 -9.28 -1.49 6.31
CA VAL A 199 -8.90 -1.12 4.94
C VAL A 199 -7.41 -1.27 4.74
N MET A 200 -7.03 -1.49 3.50
CA MET A 200 -5.65 -1.53 3.09
C MET A 200 -5.06 -0.12 3.15
N THR A 201 -3.96 0.05 3.89
CA THR A 201 -3.25 1.34 4.02
C THR A 201 -1.82 1.28 3.48
N GLY A 202 -1.39 0.11 3.02
CA GLY A 202 -0.08 -0.09 2.43
C GLY A 202 0.09 -1.49 1.87
N LEU A 203 1.16 -1.67 1.11
CA LEU A 203 1.66 -2.96 0.66
C LEU A 203 3.18 -2.94 0.59
N GLY A 204 3.79 -4.07 0.93
CA GLY A 204 5.22 -4.29 0.80
C GLY A 204 5.53 -5.23 -0.35
N ARG A 205 6.65 -4.96 -1.01
CA ARG A 205 7.29 -5.87 -1.98
C ARG A 205 8.59 -6.38 -1.37
N LYS A 206 8.90 -7.65 -1.58
CA LYS A 206 10.16 -8.27 -1.19
C LYS A 206 10.70 -9.15 -2.30
N VAL A 207 12.02 -9.29 -2.36
CA VAL A 207 12.67 -10.23 -3.28
C VAL A 207 12.61 -11.62 -2.65
N ASN A 208 12.00 -12.57 -3.35
CA ASN A 208 11.96 -13.96 -2.95
C ASN A 208 13.38 -14.54 -2.93
N GLN A 209 13.72 -15.24 -1.86
CA GLN A 209 15.08 -15.75 -1.66
C GLN A 209 15.44 -16.88 -2.63
N TYR A 210 14.44 -17.61 -3.13
CA TYR A 210 14.60 -18.76 -4.02
C TYR A 210 14.55 -18.34 -5.49
N SER A 211 13.47 -17.67 -5.93
CA SER A 211 13.31 -17.26 -7.34
C SER A 211 14.12 -16.00 -7.69
N ARG A 212 14.53 -15.19 -6.70
CA ARG A 212 15.17 -13.87 -6.87
C ARG A 212 14.27 -12.83 -7.54
N GLU A 213 12.97 -13.09 -7.59
CA GLU A 213 11.97 -12.22 -8.18
C GLU A 213 11.28 -11.36 -7.12
N GLY A 214 10.79 -10.19 -7.52
CA GLY A 214 10.05 -9.30 -6.64
C GLY A 214 8.59 -9.71 -6.55
N GLN A 215 8.11 -10.08 -5.37
CA GLN A 215 6.73 -10.49 -5.12
C GLN A 215 6.11 -9.59 -4.04
N ILE A 216 4.78 -9.49 -4.01
CA ILE A 216 4.08 -8.84 -2.89
C ILE A 216 4.30 -9.70 -1.65
N ASP A 217 4.81 -9.11 -0.58
CA ASP A 217 5.17 -9.79 0.68
C ASP A 217 4.05 -9.66 1.70
N TRP A 218 3.44 -8.48 1.79
CA TRP A 218 2.36 -8.21 2.73
C TRP A 218 1.48 -7.04 2.31
N ILE A 219 0.27 -7.00 2.87
CA ILE A 219 -0.57 -5.80 2.91
C ILE A 219 -0.73 -5.30 4.35
N GLN A 220 -0.80 -3.98 4.53
CA GLN A 220 -1.11 -3.39 5.83
C GLN A 220 -2.60 -3.11 5.92
N CYS A 221 -3.24 -3.66 6.94
CA CYS A 221 -4.67 -3.51 7.20
C CYS A 221 -4.86 -2.69 8.47
N CYS A 222 -5.55 -1.56 8.38
CA CYS A 222 -5.85 -0.71 9.53
C CYS A 222 -7.35 -0.51 9.68
N ARG A 223 -7.81 -0.38 10.93
CA ARG A 223 -9.23 -0.24 11.23
C ARG A 223 -9.73 1.12 10.77
N VAL A 224 -10.92 1.14 10.20
CA VAL A 224 -11.66 2.39 9.94
C VAL A 224 -12.59 2.65 11.12
N GLY A 225 -12.43 3.80 11.75
CA GLY A 225 -13.34 4.27 12.80
C GLY A 225 -14.20 5.44 12.32
N LEU A 226 -15.32 5.66 13.01
CA LEU A 226 -16.19 6.82 12.84
C LEU A 226 -16.21 7.63 14.14
N GLY A 227 -16.10 8.94 14.03
CA GLY A 227 -16.12 9.87 15.16
C GLY A 227 -14.74 10.10 15.76
N LYS A 228 -14.67 10.15 17.10
CA LYS A 228 -13.41 10.39 17.81
C LYS A 228 -12.49 9.16 17.70
N PRO A 229 -11.17 9.35 17.50
CA PRO A 229 -10.20 8.27 17.54
C PRO A 229 -10.34 7.43 18.82
N PHE A 230 -10.53 6.13 18.66
CA PHE A 230 -10.63 5.17 19.76
C PHE A 230 -9.71 4.00 19.45
N SER A 231 -8.66 3.86 20.26
CA SER A 231 -7.66 2.80 20.12
C SER A 231 -8.28 1.44 20.39
N VAL A 232 -8.33 0.60 19.36
CA VAL A 232 -8.72 -0.81 19.49
C VAL A 232 -7.52 -1.69 19.19
N GLN A 233 -7.42 -2.82 19.88
CA GLN A 233 -6.37 -3.79 19.55
C GLN A 233 -6.68 -4.44 18.20
N PRO A 234 -5.65 -4.75 17.37
CA PRO A 234 -5.85 -5.45 16.11
C PRO A 234 -6.60 -6.78 16.35
N PRO A 235 -7.41 -7.24 15.39
CA PRO A 235 -8.15 -8.47 15.53
C PRO A 235 -7.16 -9.63 15.48
N VAL A 236 -7.22 -10.51 16.48
CA VAL A 236 -6.45 -11.74 16.44
C VAL A 236 -7.22 -12.75 15.60
N ILE A 237 -6.82 -12.91 14.33
CA ILE A 237 -7.33 -14.00 13.50
C ILE A 237 -6.62 -15.26 13.97
N TYR A 238 -7.34 -16.20 14.56
CA TYR A 238 -6.78 -17.52 14.87
C TYR A 238 -6.91 -18.41 13.64
N SER A 239 -5.83 -19.06 13.23
CA SER A 239 -5.94 -20.17 12.30
C SER A 239 -6.67 -21.33 12.98
N LYS A 240 -7.16 -22.32 12.22
CA LYS A 240 -7.83 -23.50 12.79
C LYS A 240 -6.98 -24.26 13.80
N SER A 241 -5.66 -24.05 13.84
CA SER A 241 -4.76 -24.64 14.84
C SER A 241 -4.74 -23.90 16.19
N GLY A 242 -5.50 -22.81 16.35
CA GLY A 242 -5.53 -22.00 17.58
C GLY A 242 -4.34 -21.06 17.74
N ALA A 243 -3.41 -21.06 16.79
CA ALA A 243 -2.36 -20.05 16.71
C ALA A 243 -2.92 -18.77 16.07
N ALA A 244 -2.53 -17.60 16.59
CA ALA A 244 -2.82 -16.35 15.92
C ALA A 244 -2.13 -16.33 14.56
N ALA A 245 -2.89 -16.30 13.47
CA ALA A 245 -2.40 -16.28 12.10
C ALA A 245 -1.52 -15.06 11.81
N TYR A 246 -1.74 -13.94 12.51
CA TYR A 246 -1.08 -12.65 12.23
C TYR A 246 -0.64 -11.88 13.48
N TYR A 247 -0.27 -12.57 14.57
CA TYR A 247 0.38 -11.91 15.70
C TYR A 247 1.89 -11.92 15.46
N ALA A 248 2.49 -10.76 15.20
CA ALA A 248 3.93 -10.59 15.36
C ALA A 248 4.20 -10.54 16.86
N PRO A 249 4.73 -11.59 17.50
CA PRO A 249 5.01 -11.53 18.92
C PRO A 249 6.00 -10.40 19.19
N GLY A 250 5.63 -9.49 20.10
CA GLY A 250 6.38 -8.26 20.40
C GLY A 250 7.78 -8.48 21.02
N SER A 251 8.31 -9.70 20.96
CA SER A 251 9.60 -10.13 21.49
C SER A 251 9.75 -11.64 21.21
N THR A 252 10.07 -12.05 19.99
CA THR A 252 10.62 -13.40 19.76
C THR A 252 12.10 -13.33 19.51
N SER A 253 12.85 -13.68 20.56
CA SER A 253 14.14 -14.31 20.48
C SER A 253 14.06 -15.45 19.45
N GLY A 254 14.64 -15.27 18.26
CA GLY A 254 14.86 -16.31 17.23
C GLY A 254 13.61 -17.08 16.77
N LEU A 255 13.16 -16.84 15.53
CA LEU A 255 12.27 -17.79 14.84
C LEU A 255 12.98 -19.15 14.73
N SER A 256 12.73 -20.05 15.68
CA SER A 256 13.19 -21.44 15.58
C SER A 256 12.23 -22.20 14.68
N ILE A 257 12.74 -22.77 13.59
CA ILE A 257 12.00 -23.67 12.70
C ILE A 257 11.40 -24.82 13.55
N PRO A 258 10.07 -25.03 13.54
CA PRO A 258 9.46 -26.12 14.31
C PRO A 258 10.09 -27.46 13.92
N ALA A 259 10.37 -28.31 14.92
CA ALA A 259 11.12 -29.56 14.73
C ALA A 259 10.58 -30.48 13.62
N ALA A 260 9.26 -30.48 13.40
CA ALA A 260 8.61 -31.26 12.35
C ALA A 260 9.04 -30.88 10.93
N TYR A 261 9.45 -29.63 10.72
CA TYR A 261 9.85 -29.10 9.42
C TYR A 261 11.37 -29.01 9.26
N GLN A 262 12.14 -29.19 10.33
CA GLN A 262 13.61 -29.09 10.31
C GLN A 262 14.27 -30.05 9.30
N ALA A 263 13.64 -31.17 8.95
CA ALA A 263 14.18 -32.11 7.96
C ALA A 263 13.95 -31.67 6.49
N GLN A 264 12.96 -30.79 6.24
CA GLN A 264 12.65 -30.27 4.91
C GLN A 264 13.52 -29.06 4.58
N TYR A 265 13.82 -28.25 5.59
CA TYR A 265 14.87 -27.24 5.50
C TYR A 265 16.20 -27.95 5.52
N ARG A 266 16.88 -27.99 4.38
CA ARG A 266 18.27 -28.47 4.33
C ARG A 266 19.04 -27.72 5.40
N SER A 267 19.44 -28.44 6.45
CA SER A 267 20.50 -27.99 7.34
C SER A 267 21.63 -27.52 6.44
N ASP A 268 22.01 -26.26 6.62
CA ASP A 268 23.05 -25.59 5.85
C ASP A 268 24.12 -26.57 5.38
N LEU A 269 24.36 -26.55 4.06
CA LEU A 269 25.64 -26.82 3.40
C LEU A 269 26.73 -27.23 4.39
N GLY A 270 26.71 -28.51 4.77
CA GLY A 270 27.77 -29.10 5.57
C GLY A 270 29.05 -29.11 4.74
N GLU A 271 30.07 -28.47 5.29
CA GLU A 271 31.50 -28.74 5.07
C GLU A 271 32.22 -28.28 3.80
N ASP A 272 31.57 -27.74 2.75
CA ASP A 272 32.33 -27.20 1.59
C ASP A 272 32.58 -25.68 1.63
N ALA A 273 32.17 -25.00 2.71
CA ALA A 273 32.41 -23.56 2.90
C ALA A 273 33.84 -23.20 3.38
N SER A 274 34.81 -24.13 3.28
CA SER A 274 36.23 -23.81 3.48
C SER A 274 36.92 -23.26 2.22
N ASN A 275 36.19 -23.00 1.13
CA ASN A 275 36.75 -22.47 -0.13
C ASN A 275 36.04 -21.20 -0.65
N VAL A 276 35.37 -20.43 0.23
CA VAL A 276 34.65 -19.20 -0.16
C VAL A 276 35.52 -17.93 -0.12
N ASP A 277 36.83 -18.06 0.17
CA ASP A 277 37.78 -16.94 0.03
C ASP A 277 38.19 -16.63 -1.43
N ASP A 278 37.88 -17.52 -2.39
CA ASP A 278 38.24 -17.28 -3.80
C ASP A 278 37.17 -16.50 -4.59
N HIS A 279 35.90 -16.52 -4.17
CA HIS A 279 34.82 -15.85 -4.92
C HIS A 279 34.67 -14.34 -4.61
N GLN A 280 35.17 -13.86 -3.47
CA GLN A 280 35.26 -12.41 -3.23
C GLN A 280 36.42 -11.74 -3.98
N ASN A 281 37.48 -12.49 -4.32
CA ASN A 281 38.60 -11.98 -5.12
C ASN A 281 38.29 -11.84 -6.63
N ILE A 282 37.26 -12.53 -7.14
CA ILE A 282 36.87 -12.43 -8.57
C ILE A 282 36.01 -11.19 -8.84
N LEU A 283 35.18 -10.75 -7.89
CA LEU A 283 34.38 -9.52 -8.05
C LEU A 283 35.18 -8.24 -7.78
N GLN A 284 36.25 -8.30 -6.97
CA GLN A 284 37.16 -7.16 -6.77
C GLN A 284 38.19 -7.00 -7.90
N ARG A 285 38.59 -8.07 -8.61
CA ARG A 285 39.53 -7.97 -9.75
C ARG A 285 38.93 -7.38 -11.02
N ASN A 286 37.60 -7.37 -11.17
CA ASN A 286 36.94 -6.84 -12.36
C ASN A 286 36.65 -5.32 -12.31
N TYR A 287 36.94 -4.64 -11.20
CA TYR A 287 36.80 -3.18 -11.09
C TYR A 287 38.11 -2.39 -11.25
N THR A 288 39.24 -3.08 -11.49
CA THR A 288 40.56 -2.46 -11.61
C THR A 288 41.24 -2.85 -12.92
N THR A 289 40.61 -2.54 -14.05
CA THR A 289 41.39 -2.34 -15.28
C THR A 289 40.76 -1.29 -16.19
N THR A 290 41.59 -0.30 -16.54
CA THR A 290 41.53 0.62 -17.68
C THR A 290 40.48 1.75 -17.69
N VAL A 291 40.85 2.92 -17.14
CA VAL A 291 41.02 4.13 -17.98
C VAL A 291 42.31 4.83 -17.54
N ASP A 292 43.37 4.54 -18.28
CA ASP A 292 44.64 5.27 -18.24
C ASP A 292 44.49 6.48 -19.18
N LEU A 293 44.32 7.68 -18.61
CA LEU A 293 44.52 8.94 -19.32
C LEU A 293 45.54 9.79 -18.57
N LYS A 294 46.81 9.49 -18.85
CA LYS A 294 47.95 10.40 -18.67
C LYS A 294 47.66 11.74 -19.39
N LYS A 295 47.47 12.82 -18.62
CA LYS A 295 48.00 14.12 -19.03
C LYS A 295 48.34 15.02 -17.83
N ARG A 296 49.66 15.12 -17.62
CA ARG A 296 50.41 16.18 -16.92
C ARG A 296 49.66 17.53 -16.83
N ARG A 297 49.58 18.08 -15.61
CA ARG A 297 49.99 19.47 -15.32
C ARG A 297 50.05 19.75 -13.80
N SER A 298 51.27 20.02 -13.34
CA SER A 298 51.69 20.96 -12.28
C SER A 298 50.64 21.40 -11.24
N ARG A 299 50.83 20.95 -9.99
CA ARG A 299 50.27 21.58 -8.77
C ARG A 299 51.03 22.85 -8.42
N PRO A 300 50.36 23.99 -8.18
CA PRO A 300 50.83 25.01 -7.25
C PRO A 300 50.36 24.66 -5.84
N LYS A 301 51.25 24.83 -4.86
CA LYS A 301 50.93 24.86 -3.43
C LYS A 301 50.26 26.20 -3.11
N HIS A 302 49.16 26.19 -2.37
CA HIS A 302 48.60 27.33 -1.66
C HIS A 302 48.05 26.85 -0.29
N PRO A 303 47.88 27.75 0.69
CA PRO A 303 48.45 27.59 2.02
C PRO A 303 47.38 27.18 3.04
N LEU A 304 47.86 26.85 4.25
CA LEU A 304 47.03 26.71 5.43
C LEU A 304 46.26 28.02 5.70
N GLU A 305 44.93 27.93 5.71
CA GLU A 305 44.04 28.81 6.49
C GLU A 305 43.51 27.94 7.65
N GLU A 306 43.99 28.17 8.87
CA GLU A 306 43.59 29.20 9.83
C GLU A 306 42.33 28.79 10.61
N LYS A 307 42.56 28.56 11.90
CA LYS A 307 41.58 28.15 12.90
C LYS A 307 40.70 29.34 13.25
N THR A 308 39.42 29.26 12.92
CA THR A 308 38.38 30.05 13.61
C THR A 308 37.58 29.12 14.53
N LYS A 309 37.85 29.28 15.82
CA LYS A 309 36.97 28.86 16.91
C LYS A 309 35.73 29.74 16.86
N GLU A 310 34.58 29.16 16.60
CA GLU A 310 33.31 29.81 16.89
C GLU A 310 32.49 28.91 17.82
N ALA A 311 32.17 29.48 18.98
CA ALA A 311 31.46 28.85 20.06
C ALA A 311 29.99 28.66 19.69
N ARG A 312 29.48 27.44 19.86
CA ARG A 312 28.03 27.19 19.93
C ARG A 312 27.74 26.37 21.18
N PRO A 313 27.06 26.93 22.19
CA PRO A 313 26.71 26.21 23.40
C PRO A 313 25.53 25.28 23.13
N GLU A 314 25.66 24.07 23.65
CA GLU A 314 24.61 23.13 24.09
C GLU A 314 23.23 23.22 23.41
N LEU A 315 23.03 22.38 22.39
CA LEU A 315 21.69 21.94 21.96
C LEU A 315 21.59 20.41 21.95
N HIS A 316 22.12 19.76 23.00
CA HIS A 316 22.00 18.31 23.18
C HIS A 316 21.24 17.89 24.45
N HIS A 317 20.71 18.84 25.23
CA HIS A 317 19.97 18.54 26.47
C HIS A 317 18.44 18.67 26.40
N LEU A 318 17.84 18.97 25.24
CA LEU A 318 16.37 19.12 25.11
C LEU A 318 15.65 17.99 24.36
N LEU A 319 16.37 17.01 23.81
CA LEU A 319 15.74 15.87 23.11
C LEU A 319 15.51 14.63 23.98
N ALA A 320 15.80 14.71 25.27
CA ALA A 320 15.53 13.64 26.26
C ALA A 320 14.45 14.04 27.28
N ARG A 321 13.51 14.93 26.90
CA ARG A 321 12.29 15.15 27.69
C ARG A 321 11.26 14.12 27.25
N ASP A 322 11.27 12.99 27.95
CA ASP A 322 10.17 12.03 28.10
C ASP A 322 8.85 12.53 27.49
N GLN A 323 8.49 12.03 26.31
CA GLN A 323 7.12 12.11 25.78
C GLN A 323 6.23 11.20 26.63
N ARG A 324 5.95 11.60 27.86
CA ARG A 324 4.89 10.98 28.65
C ARG A 324 3.57 11.53 28.14
N THR A 325 2.77 10.66 27.55
CA THR A 325 1.35 10.94 27.33
C THR A 325 0.73 11.33 28.69
N PRO A 326 0.06 12.49 28.78
CA PRO A 326 -0.58 12.90 30.03
C PRO A 326 -1.58 11.82 30.46
N ARG A 327 -1.42 11.29 31.67
CA ARG A 327 -2.36 10.31 32.21
C ARG A 327 -3.73 10.96 32.36
N PRO A 328 -4.84 10.25 32.03
CA PRO A 328 -6.19 10.74 32.29
C PRO A 328 -6.33 11.19 33.76
N GLY A 329 -6.80 12.42 33.97
CA GLY A 329 -6.92 13.04 35.29
C GLY A 329 -5.69 13.85 35.77
N SER A 330 -4.61 13.91 34.99
CA SER A 330 -3.50 14.84 35.29
C SER A 330 -3.90 16.30 34.99
N LYS A 331 -3.21 17.26 35.63
CA LYS A 331 -3.44 18.69 35.36
C LYS A 331 -3.17 19.04 33.89
N ASP A 332 -2.18 18.40 33.27
CA ASP A 332 -1.85 18.59 31.85
C ASP A 332 -2.95 18.03 30.94
N TYR A 333 -3.55 16.89 31.30
CA TYR A 333 -4.70 16.33 30.59
C TYR A 333 -5.91 17.27 30.67
N ALA A 334 -6.20 17.80 31.87
CA ALA A 334 -7.30 18.75 32.07
C ALA A 334 -7.09 20.08 31.32
N ALA A 335 -5.86 20.55 31.19
CA ALA A 335 -5.54 21.76 30.43
C ALA A 335 -5.73 21.57 28.92
N ILE A 336 -5.33 20.40 28.39
CA ILE A 336 -5.54 20.03 26.98
C ILE A 336 -7.03 19.83 26.70
N GLU A 337 -7.76 19.16 27.60
CA GLU A 337 -9.21 18.94 27.48
C GLU A 337 -9.97 20.27 27.53
N LYS A 338 -9.57 21.20 28.40
CA LYS A 338 -10.14 22.54 28.45
C LYS A 338 -9.87 23.34 27.18
N ALA A 339 -8.62 23.37 26.69
CA ALA A 339 -8.28 24.05 25.45
C ALA A 339 -9.01 23.45 24.23
N TYR A 340 -9.27 22.14 24.24
CA TYR A 340 -10.02 21.45 23.19
C TYR A 340 -11.51 21.80 23.22
N ASN A 341 -12.11 21.87 24.41
CA ASN A 341 -13.52 22.28 24.58
C ASN A 341 -13.73 23.75 24.21
N ASP A 342 -12.77 24.62 24.59
CA ASP A 342 -12.79 26.05 24.30
C ASP A 342 -12.55 26.34 22.80
N ALA A 343 -11.83 25.45 22.09
CA ALA A 343 -11.58 25.57 20.64
C ALA A 343 -12.72 25.01 19.76
N SER A 344 -13.69 24.31 20.33
CA SER A 344 -14.84 23.80 19.58
C SER A 344 -15.99 24.80 19.62
N ASP A 345 -16.30 25.41 18.47
CA ASP A 345 -17.54 26.17 18.19
C ASP A 345 -18.79 25.25 18.22
N ALA A 346 -18.93 24.45 19.27
CA ALA A 346 -20.04 23.53 19.49
C ALA A 346 -21.37 24.26 19.72
N GLU A 347 -21.32 25.54 20.09
CA GLU A 347 -22.48 26.38 20.35
C GLU A 347 -23.11 26.93 19.06
N GLU A 348 -22.29 27.25 18.03
CA GLU A 348 -22.80 27.68 16.72
C GLU A 348 -23.49 26.52 15.97
N VAL A 349 -22.92 25.32 16.05
CA VAL A 349 -23.53 24.11 15.47
C VAL A 349 -24.81 23.72 16.22
N ARG A 350 -24.87 23.88 17.55
CA ARG A 350 -26.10 23.63 18.34
C ARG A 350 -27.23 24.60 18.01
N MET A 351 -26.92 25.87 17.70
CA MET A 351 -27.94 26.85 17.32
C MET A 351 -28.54 26.60 15.93
N ARG A 352 -27.78 26.01 14.99
CA ARG A 352 -28.30 25.69 13.65
C ARG A 352 -29.30 24.51 13.60
N PHE A 353 -29.36 23.67 14.63
CA PHE A 353 -30.15 22.44 14.60
C PHE A 353 -31.24 22.35 15.69
N ARG A 354 -31.69 23.46 16.28
CA ARG A 354 -32.91 23.43 17.11
C ARG A 354 -34.15 23.35 16.21
N PRO A 355 -34.97 22.27 16.30
CA PRO A 355 -36.23 22.23 15.59
C PRO A 355 -37.17 23.28 16.17
N THR A 356 -37.76 24.10 15.30
CA THR A 356 -38.83 25.04 15.66
C THR A 356 -40.04 24.24 16.13
N ARG A 357 -40.32 24.33 17.43
CA ARG A 357 -41.49 23.75 18.07
C ARG A 357 -42.72 24.44 17.46
N ARG A 358 -43.46 23.73 16.60
CA ARG A 358 -44.80 24.17 16.17
C ARG A 358 -45.74 24.00 17.36
N GLU A 359 -46.29 25.10 17.82
CA GLU A 359 -47.41 25.15 18.75
C GLU A 359 -48.67 24.60 18.04
N ALA A 360 -49.31 23.64 18.70
CA ALA A 360 -50.70 23.23 18.50
C ALA A 360 -51.24 22.80 19.87
#